data_AF-A0A7D6CPF8-F1
#
_entry.id   AF-A0A7D6CPF8-F1
#
_cell.length_a   1.000
_cell.length_b   1.000
_cell.length_c   1.000
_cell.angle_alpha   90.00
_cell.angle_beta   90.00
_cell.angle_gamma   90.00
#
_symmetry.space_group_name_H-M   'P 1'
#
loop_
_entity.id
_entity.type
_entity.pdbx_description
1 polymer ?
#
loop_
_entity_poly.entity_id
_entity_poly.type
_entity_poly.pdbx_seq_one_letter_code
_entity_poly.pdbx_strand_id
1 'polypeptide(L)'
;MSQSELTREVARRVFASEFNDSTYTFKESDDERAPNYALLPTGDRANRVFVVGTLTETEDVGDESEYWRGRVVDPTGTFFVYAGQYQPEAASVLRDTEPPAYVSIVGKPRTYETDDGTVNVSLRPESISIVDDATRDRWVVEAAELTLDRIEAFEEWEAEQEAPESGSTAPTNEYAEMARERYDSPVVNYRNDVIQALESLETVDEADADDPEATV
;
A
#
# COMPACT_ATOMS: atom_id res chain seq x y z
N MET A 1 -14.65 25.45 -18.29
CA MET A 1 -13.63 24.50 -18.81
C MET A 1 -12.31 24.83 -18.13
N SER A 2 -12.09 24.33 -16.92
CA SER A 2 -10.76 24.35 -16.32
C SER A 2 -10.10 23.05 -16.75
N GLN A 3 -9.06 23.13 -17.60
CA GLN A 3 -8.14 22.01 -17.73
C GLN A 3 -7.44 21.93 -16.38
N SER A 4 -7.88 21.02 -15.50
CA SER A 4 -6.98 20.55 -14.46
C SER A 4 -5.80 19.96 -15.20
N GLU A 5 -4.63 20.56 -15.04
CA GLU A 5 -3.38 19.91 -15.41
C GLU A 5 -3.44 18.51 -14.79
N LEU A 6 -3.32 17.47 -15.62
CA LEU A 6 -3.21 16.08 -15.20
C LEU A 6 -1.88 15.89 -14.46
N THR A 7 -1.71 16.56 -13.32
CA THR A 7 -0.64 16.27 -12.38
C THR A 7 -0.87 14.85 -11.91
N ARG A 8 0.07 13.96 -12.23
CA ARG A 8 0.03 12.58 -11.75
C ARG A 8 -0.04 12.63 -10.23
N GLU A 9 -1.12 12.12 -9.67
CA GLU A 9 -1.31 12.01 -8.23
C GLU A 9 -0.23 11.11 -7.64
N VAL A 10 0.29 11.51 -6.48
CA VAL A 10 1.40 10.86 -5.80
C VAL A 10 0.96 9.49 -5.28
N ALA A 11 1.83 8.49 -5.45
CA ALA A 11 1.57 7.16 -4.91
C ALA A 11 1.64 7.18 -3.38
N ARG A 12 0.58 6.71 -2.72
CA ARG A 12 0.47 6.64 -1.26
C ARG A 12 1.36 5.54 -0.70
N ARG A 13 2.16 5.85 0.33
CA ARG A 13 2.83 4.81 1.11
C ARG A 13 1.82 4.26 2.11
N VAL A 14 1.60 2.96 2.04
CA VAL A 14 0.64 2.24 2.89
C VAL A 14 1.24 0.90 3.27
N PHE A 15 0.99 0.49 4.51
CA PHE A 15 1.35 -0.84 5.00
C PHE A 15 0.34 -1.89 4.51
N ALA A 16 0.75 -3.15 4.44
CA ALA A 16 -0.06 -4.24 3.94
C ALA A 16 -1.36 -4.41 4.74
N SER A 17 -1.31 -4.25 6.06
CA SER A 17 -2.50 -4.32 6.93
C SER A 17 -3.58 -3.31 6.50
N GLU A 18 -3.25 -2.02 6.46
CA GLU A 18 -4.16 -0.95 6.02
C GLU A 18 -4.62 -1.14 4.56
N PHE A 19 -3.73 -1.56 3.68
CA PHE A 19 -4.04 -1.80 2.27
C PHE A 19 -5.05 -2.93 2.09
N ASN A 20 -4.91 -4.03 2.83
CA ASN A 20 -5.80 -5.18 2.71
C ASN A 20 -7.20 -4.90 3.26
N ASP A 21 -7.31 -3.98 4.22
CA ASP A 21 -8.59 -3.51 4.75
C ASP A 21 -9.29 -2.50 3.82
N SER A 22 -8.59 -1.97 2.80
CA SER A 22 -9.09 -0.97 1.84
C SER A 22 -10.03 -1.56 0.78
N THR A 23 -11.14 -2.17 1.23
CA THR A 23 -12.06 -2.95 0.39
C THR A 23 -13.09 -2.10 -0.37
N TYR A 24 -13.22 -0.81 -0.05
CA TYR A 24 -14.14 0.10 -0.73
C TYR A 24 -13.44 0.93 -1.81
N THR A 25 -14.07 1.02 -2.99
CA THR A 25 -13.59 1.89 -4.09
C THR A 25 -14.68 2.84 -4.57
N PHE A 26 -14.30 4.04 -4.98
CA PHE A 26 -15.23 5.10 -5.38
C PHE A 26 -14.64 6.04 -6.44
N LYS A 27 -15.53 6.81 -7.09
CA LYS A 27 -15.18 7.90 -8.00
C LYS A 27 -15.66 9.22 -7.40
N GLU A 28 -14.88 10.28 -7.57
CA GLU A 28 -15.26 11.63 -7.11
C GLU A 28 -16.26 12.34 -8.04
N SER A 29 -16.50 11.79 -9.23
CA SER A 29 -17.48 12.36 -10.16
C SER A 29 -18.13 11.29 -11.02
N ASP A 30 -19.30 11.64 -11.58
CA ASP A 30 -20.06 10.80 -12.51
C ASP A 30 -19.42 10.72 -13.91
N ASP A 31 -18.27 11.36 -14.14
CA ASP A 31 -17.57 11.26 -15.42
C ASP A 31 -17.13 9.81 -15.67
N GLU A 32 -17.42 9.29 -16.87
CA GLU A 32 -17.03 7.94 -17.27
C GLU A 32 -15.52 7.72 -17.12
N ARG A 33 -14.73 8.78 -17.31
CA ARG A 33 -13.26 8.80 -17.20
C ARG A 33 -12.76 9.19 -15.80
N ALA A 34 -13.65 9.42 -14.84
CA ALA A 34 -13.23 9.75 -13.48
C ALA A 34 -12.34 8.63 -12.90
N PRO A 35 -11.21 8.98 -12.26
CA PRO A 35 -10.36 8.01 -11.60
C PRO A 35 -11.14 7.26 -10.51
N ASN A 36 -10.90 5.95 -10.43
CA ASN A 36 -11.38 5.13 -9.32
C ASN A 36 -10.31 5.12 -8.22
N TYR A 37 -10.73 5.36 -6.99
CA TYR A 37 -9.87 5.41 -5.81
C TYR A 37 -10.20 4.26 -4.87
N ALA A 38 -9.18 3.73 -4.18
CA ALA A 38 -9.41 2.98 -2.95
C ALA A 38 -9.54 3.96 -1.78
N LEU A 39 -10.50 3.70 -0.90
CA LEU A 39 -10.63 4.41 0.37
C LEU A 39 -9.78 3.68 1.42
N LEU A 40 -8.80 4.37 1.99
CA LEU A 40 -7.99 3.84 3.09
C LEU A 40 -8.78 3.93 4.41
N PRO A 41 -8.68 2.92 5.29
CA PRO A 41 -9.33 2.95 6.60
C PRO A 41 -8.96 4.14 7.48
N THR A 42 -7.77 4.72 7.30
CA THR A 42 -7.34 5.93 8.02
C THR A 42 -7.91 7.23 7.40
N GLY A 43 -8.94 7.14 6.56
CA GLY A 43 -9.66 8.31 6.03
C GLY A 43 -9.00 9.04 4.87
N ASP A 44 -8.15 8.39 4.08
CA ASP A 44 -7.55 9.01 2.88
C ASP A 44 -7.90 8.18 1.63
N ARG A 45 -7.65 8.72 0.44
CA ARG A 45 -7.86 8.05 -0.84
C ARG A 45 -6.53 7.68 -1.49
N ALA A 46 -6.54 6.59 -2.25
CA ALA A 46 -5.39 6.15 -3.03
C ALA A 46 -5.80 5.80 -4.47
N ASN A 47 -5.29 6.54 -5.46
CA ASN A 47 -5.31 6.09 -6.87
C ASN A 47 -4.15 5.15 -7.19
N ARG A 48 -3.02 5.38 -6.52
CA ARG A 48 -1.79 4.60 -6.59
C ARG A 48 -1.23 4.42 -5.20
N VAL A 49 -0.57 3.29 -4.99
CA VAL A 49 0.22 3.01 -3.80
C VAL A 49 1.67 2.76 -4.18
N PHE A 50 2.57 3.11 -3.27
CA PHE A 50 3.99 2.79 -3.33
C PHE A 50 4.34 1.94 -2.12
N VAL A 51 4.72 0.70 -2.37
CA VAL A 51 4.99 -0.29 -1.32
C VAL A 51 6.37 -0.90 -1.53
N VAL A 52 7.03 -1.26 -0.43
CA VAL A 52 8.30 -1.99 -0.47
C VAL A 52 8.19 -3.18 0.48
N GLY A 53 8.67 -4.34 0.05
CA GLY A 53 8.65 -5.53 0.89
C GLY A 53 9.44 -6.67 0.27
N THR A 54 9.44 -7.81 0.95
CA THR A 54 10.11 -9.03 0.51
C THR A 54 9.20 -9.81 -0.42
N LEU A 55 9.58 -9.95 -1.68
CA LEU A 55 8.98 -10.92 -2.60
C LEU A 55 9.35 -12.32 -2.12
N THR A 56 8.37 -13.05 -1.57
CA THR A 56 8.59 -14.39 -1.00
C THR A 56 8.21 -15.51 -1.95
N GLU A 57 7.26 -15.27 -2.85
CA GLU A 57 6.75 -16.27 -3.78
C GLU A 57 6.39 -15.62 -5.13
N THR A 58 6.68 -16.31 -6.23
CA THR A 58 6.25 -15.96 -7.59
C THR A 58 5.66 -17.20 -8.26
N GLU A 59 4.52 -17.05 -8.92
CA GLU A 59 3.82 -18.16 -9.58
C GLU A 59 3.18 -17.68 -10.89
N ASP A 60 3.33 -18.45 -11.97
CA ASP A 60 2.50 -18.30 -13.17
C ASP A 60 1.15 -18.96 -12.92
N VAL A 61 0.13 -18.13 -12.78
CA VAL A 61 -1.26 -18.54 -12.53
C VAL A 61 -2.13 -18.36 -13.77
N GLY A 62 -1.53 -18.10 -14.93
CA GLY A 62 -2.22 -17.98 -16.21
C GLY A 62 -2.43 -19.33 -16.89
N ASP A 63 -3.61 -19.55 -17.47
CA ASP A 63 -3.90 -20.75 -18.26
C ASP A 63 -3.40 -20.65 -19.71
N GLU A 64 -3.93 -19.69 -20.47
CA GLU A 64 -3.66 -19.51 -21.90
C GLU A 64 -2.75 -18.29 -22.20
N SER A 65 -2.56 -17.41 -21.22
CA SER A 65 -1.80 -16.16 -21.35
C SER A 65 -0.98 -15.93 -20.08
N GLU A 66 0.23 -15.40 -20.24
CA GLU A 66 1.15 -15.09 -19.14
C GLU A 66 0.46 -14.20 -18.07
N TYR A 67 0.35 -14.74 -16.86
CA TYR A 67 -0.29 -14.07 -15.73
C TYR A 67 0.42 -14.45 -14.43
N TRP A 68 1.30 -13.56 -13.96
CA TRP A 68 2.14 -13.79 -12.79
C TRP A 68 1.52 -13.24 -11.52
N ARG A 69 1.53 -14.05 -10.46
CA ARG A 69 1.22 -13.66 -9.09
C ARG A 69 2.51 -13.55 -8.29
N GLY A 70 2.71 -12.42 -7.62
CA GLY A 70 3.74 -12.22 -6.61
C GLY A 70 3.13 -12.09 -5.22
N ARG A 71 3.81 -12.68 -4.22
CA ARG A 71 3.50 -12.46 -2.80
C ARG A 71 4.60 -11.60 -2.19
N VAL A 72 4.25 -10.38 -1.76
CA VAL A 72 5.20 -9.42 -1.18
C VAL A 72 4.84 -9.18 0.27
N VAL A 73 5.78 -9.39 1.18
CA VAL A 73 5.57 -9.31 2.62
C VAL A 73 6.24 -8.05 3.16
N ASP A 74 5.51 -7.26 3.93
CA ASP A 74 6.06 -6.18 4.75
C ASP A 74 5.91 -6.55 6.25
N PRO A 75 6.40 -5.73 7.19
CA PRO A 75 6.29 -6.05 8.62
C PRO A 75 4.85 -6.24 9.13
N THR A 76 3.85 -5.73 8.42
CA THR A 76 2.44 -5.68 8.83
C THR A 76 1.57 -6.73 8.15
N GLY A 77 2.05 -7.37 7.08
CA GLY A 77 1.26 -8.33 6.34
C GLY A 77 1.76 -8.64 4.94
N THR A 78 0.83 -8.98 4.04
CA THR A 78 1.14 -9.42 2.67
C THR A 78 0.37 -8.59 1.65
N PHE A 79 1.05 -8.15 0.60
CA PHE A 79 0.47 -7.68 -0.65
C PHE A 79 0.43 -8.82 -1.68
N PHE A 80 -0.72 -9.01 -2.33
CA PHE A 80 -0.83 -9.84 -3.53
C PHE A 80 -0.73 -8.99 -4.78
N VAL A 81 0.24 -9.31 -5.64
CA VAL A 81 0.55 -8.55 -6.85
C VAL A 81 0.23 -9.41 -8.07
N TYR A 82 -0.52 -8.88 -9.03
CA TYR A 82 -0.87 -9.60 -10.26
C TYR A 82 -0.45 -8.82 -11.50
N ALA A 83 0.42 -9.40 -12.33
CA ALA A 83 0.89 -8.82 -13.57
C ALA A 83 0.59 -9.75 -14.76
N GLY A 84 -0.21 -9.26 -15.70
CA GLY A 84 -0.53 -10.00 -16.93
C GLY A 84 0.14 -9.44 -18.17
N GLN A 85 -0.31 -9.91 -19.33
CA GLN A 85 0.15 -9.47 -20.66
C GLN A 85 0.13 -7.95 -20.90
N TYR A 86 -0.70 -7.20 -20.17
CA TYR A 86 -0.79 -5.73 -20.25
C TYR A 86 0.18 -5.01 -19.29
N GLN A 87 0.95 -5.75 -18.51
CA GLN A 87 2.01 -5.27 -17.61
C GLN A 87 3.31 -6.06 -17.90
N PRO A 88 3.82 -6.09 -19.15
CA PRO A 88 4.89 -7.01 -19.55
C PRO A 88 6.18 -6.80 -18.75
N GLU A 89 6.50 -5.56 -18.38
CA GLU A 89 7.68 -5.25 -17.57
C GLU A 89 7.56 -5.82 -16.15
N ALA A 90 6.44 -5.57 -15.47
CA ALA A 90 6.19 -6.11 -14.13
C ALA A 90 6.09 -7.65 -14.14
N ALA A 91 5.47 -8.23 -15.16
CA ALA A 91 5.39 -9.69 -15.33
C ALA A 91 6.79 -10.30 -15.51
N SER A 92 7.66 -9.66 -16.30
CA SER A 92 9.06 -10.11 -16.45
C SER A 92 9.80 -10.08 -15.12
N VAL A 93 9.66 -9.02 -14.32
CA VAL A 93 10.31 -8.95 -13.00
C VAL A 93 9.83 -10.08 -12.09
N LEU A 94 8.52 -10.35 -12.04
CA LEU A 94 7.98 -11.47 -11.23
C LEU A 94 8.47 -12.84 -11.73
N ARG A 95 8.57 -13.03 -13.04
CA ARG A 95 9.07 -14.29 -13.63
C ARG A 95 10.55 -14.52 -13.38
N ASP A 96 11.34 -13.48 -13.53
CA ASP A 96 12.81 -13.59 -13.64
C ASP A 96 13.51 -13.39 -12.28
N THR A 97 12.79 -12.94 -11.23
CA THR A 97 13.31 -12.76 -9.88
C THR A 97 13.19 -14.05 -9.07
N GLU A 98 14.30 -14.50 -8.48
CA GLU A 98 14.33 -15.61 -7.52
C GLU A 98 14.03 -15.11 -6.09
N PRO A 99 12.95 -15.55 -5.44
CA PRO A 99 12.68 -15.22 -4.04
C PRO A 99 13.68 -15.89 -3.06
N PRO A 100 14.00 -15.26 -1.91
CA PRO A 100 13.54 -13.96 -1.45
C PRO A 100 14.32 -12.78 -2.06
N ALA A 101 13.61 -11.71 -2.41
CA ALA A 101 14.23 -10.46 -2.87
C ALA A 101 13.40 -9.25 -2.42
N TYR A 102 14.04 -8.14 -2.03
CA TYR A 102 13.30 -6.90 -1.78
C TYR A 102 12.87 -6.27 -3.09
N VAL A 103 11.60 -5.88 -3.15
CA VAL A 103 11.02 -5.22 -4.31
C VAL A 103 10.27 -3.97 -3.88
N SER A 104 10.40 -2.92 -4.68
CA SER A 104 9.54 -1.75 -4.64
C SER A 104 8.51 -1.83 -5.75
N ILE A 105 7.28 -1.41 -5.43
CA ILE A 105 6.15 -1.52 -6.34
C ILE A 105 5.36 -0.22 -6.32
N VAL A 106 5.12 0.33 -7.50
CA VAL A 106 4.05 1.32 -7.71
C VAL A 106 2.92 0.63 -8.44
N GLY A 107 1.70 0.73 -7.92
CA GLY A 107 0.56 0.13 -8.58
C GLY A 107 -0.78 0.64 -8.12
N LYS A 108 -1.81 0.13 -8.78
CA LYS A 108 -3.20 0.49 -8.52
C LYS A 108 -3.85 -0.56 -7.63
N PRO A 109 -4.47 -0.17 -6.50
CA PRO A 109 -5.31 -1.06 -5.73
C PRO A 109 -6.46 -1.61 -6.60
N ARG A 110 -6.79 -2.88 -6.42
CA ARG A 110 -7.89 -3.57 -7.09
C ARG A 110 -8.59 -4.48 -6.10
N THR A 111 -9.90 -4.30 -5.97
CA THR A 111 -10.73 -5.20 -5.19
C THR A 111 -11.27 -6.31 -6.07
N TYR A 112 -11.41 -7.50 -5.49
CA TYR A 112 -12.06 -8.64 -6.10
C TYR A 112 -12.77 -9.44 -5.02
N GLU A 113 -13.86 -10.09 -5.40
CA GLU A 113 -14.64 -10.95 -4.50
C GLU A 113 -14.18 -12.40 -4.69
N THR A 114 -13.93 -13.11 -3.59
CA THR A 114 -13.66 -14.55 -3.61
C THR A 114 -14.95 -15.35 -3.66
N ASP A 115 -14.87 -16.65 -3.97
CA ASP A 115 -16.03 -17.54 -4.04
C ASP A 115 -16.84 -17.61 -2.73
N ASP A 116 -16.18 -17.36 -1.60
CA ASP A 116 -16.79 -17.31 -0.27
C ASP A 116 -17.42 -15.94 0.07
N GLY A 117 -17.46 -15.01 -0.90
CA GLY A 117 -18.04 -13.67 -0.74
C GLY A 117 -17.15 -12.67 0.01
N THR A 118 -15.88 -13.00 0.24
CA THR A 118 -14.93 -12.09 0.91
C THR A 118 -14.30 -11.15 -0.12
N VAL A 119 -14.38 -9.85 0.12
CA VAL A 119 -13.70 -8.85 -0.72
C VAL A 119 -12.23 -8.77 -0.29
N ASN A 120 -11.33 -9.03 -1.23
CA ASN A 120 -9.89 -8.91 -1.03
C ASN A 120 -9.33 -7.78 -1.89
N VAL A 121 -8.17 -7.27 -1.48
CA VAL A 121 -7.44 -6.22 -2.20
C VAL A 121 -6.17 -6.82 -2.79
N SER A 122 -5.90 -6.49 -4.05
CA SER A 122 -4.68 -6.83 -4.76
C SER A 122 -4.08 -5.59 -5.40
N LEU A 123 -2.81 -5.69 -5.74
CA LEU A 123 -2.06 -4.62 -6.37
C LEU A 123 -1.81 -4.99 -7.84
N ARG A 124 -2.34 -4.15 -8.74
CA ARG A 124 -2.00 -4.20 -10.16
C ARG A 124 -0.78 -3.32 -10.40
N PRO A 125 0.42 -3.87 -10.63
CA PRO A 125 1.63 -3.10 -10.72
C PRO A 125 1.64 -2.26 -11.99
N GLU A 126 2.09 -1.02 -11.86
CA GLU A 126 2.55 -0.18 -12.97
C GLU A 126 4.06 -0.31 -13.15
N SER A 127 4.81 -0.52 -12.05
CA SER A 127 6.25 -0.82 -12.06
C SER A 127 6.63 -1.71 -10.87
N ILE A 128 7.61 -2.59 -11.07
CA ILE A 128 8.26 -3.38 -10.01
C ILE A 128 9.77 -3.22 -10.18
N SER A 129 10.52 -3.04 -9.11
CA SER A 129 11.99 -2.94 -9.15
C SER A 129 12.61 -3.62 -7.94
N ILE A 130 13.68 -4.38 -8.15
CA ILE A 130 14.48 -4.96 -7.06
C ILE A 130 15.22 -3.80 -6.36
N VAL A 131 15.22 -3.82 -5.02
CA VAL A 131 15.84 -2.79 -4.18
C VAL A 131 16.72 -3.41 -3.10
N ASP A 132 17.48 -2.56 -2.40
CA ASP A 132 18.32 -2.94 -1.26
C ASP A 132 17.62 -2.72 0.08
N ASP A 133 18.23 -3.22 1.16
CA ASP A 133 17.76 -3.06 2.54
C ASP A 133 17.58 -1.58 2.91
N ALA A 134 18.53 -0.72 2.56
CA ALA A 134 18.46 0.70 2.86
C ALA A 134 17.21 1.38 2.25
N THR A 135 16.83 0.99 1.04
CA THR A 135 15.59 1.48 0.41
C THR A 135 14.35 0.95 1.13
N ARG A 136 14.36 -0.32 1.54
CA ARG A 136 13.28 -0.95 2.32
C ARG A 136 13.10 -0.26 3.67
N ASP A 137 14.17 -0.05 4.42
CA ASP A 137 14.14 0.57 5.75
C ASP A 137 13.68 2.02 5.66
N ARG A 138 14.18 2.75 4.66
CA ARG A 138 13.73 4.12 4.39
C ARG A 138 12.23 4.17 4.10
N TRP A 139 11.71 3.22 3.32
CA TRP A 139 10.28 3.13 3.04
C TRP A 139 9.47 2.82 4.30
N VAL A 140 9.94 1.92 5.18
CA VAL A 140 9.25 1.59 6.44
C VAL A 140 9.09 2.84 7.31
N VAL A 141 10.17 3.62 7.49
CA VAL A 141 10.12 4.86 8.28
C VAL A 141 9.17 5.89 7.65
N GLU A 142 9.26 6.12 6.35
CA GLU A 142 8.38 7.09 5.67
C GLU A 142 6.91 6.65 5.64
N ALA A 143 6.65 5.34 5.53
CA ALA A 143 5.30 4.79 5.61
C ALA A 143 4.73 4.93 7.03
N ALA A 144 5.55 4.68 8.06
CA ALA A 144 5.19 4.88 9.46
C ALA A 144 4.79 6.34 9.74
N GLU A 145 5.65 7.30 9.39
CA GLU A 145 5.37 8.74 9.56
C GLU A 145 4.05 9.13 8.88
N LEU A 146 3.87 8.76 7.60
CA LEU A 146 2.66 9.10 6.85
C LEU A 146 1.40 8.40 7.36
N THR A 147 1.50 7.17 7.86
CA THR A 147 0.36 6.45 8.46
C THR A 147 -0.03 7.10 9.79
N LEU A 148 0.93 7.48 10.63
CA LEU A 148 0.66 8.21 11.88
C LEU A 148 -0.02 9.56 11.60
N ASP A 149 0.49 10.34 10.64
CA ASP A 149 -0.13 11.61 10.23
C ASP A 149 -1.61 11.42 9.85
N ARG A 150 -1.95 10.33 9.13
CA ARG A 150 -3.35 10.03 8.76
C ARG A 150 -4.19 9.63 9.97
N ILE A 151 -3.63 8.82 10.88
CA ILE A 151 -4.33 8.39 12.11
C ILE A 151 -4.63 9.61 12.98
N GLU A 152 -3.64 10.46 13.24
CA GLU A 152 -3.80 11.66 14.07
C GLU A 152 -4.85 12.59 13.48
N ALA A 153 -4.78 12.86 12.18
CA ALA A 153 -5.78 13.67 11.48
C ALA A 153 -7.19 13.06 11.52
N PHE A 154 -7.31 11.73 11.46
CA PHE A 154 -8.60 11.04 11.59
C PHE A 154 -9.15 11.16 13.02
N GLU A 155 -8.32 11.00 14.04
CA GLU A 155 -8.69 11.13 15.45
C GLU A 155 -9.11 12.57 15.79
N GLU A 156 -8.38 13.57 15.28
CA GLU A 156 -8.76 14.99 15.39
C GLU A 156 -10.13 15.26 14.74
N TRP A 157 -10.33 14.76 13.52
CA TRP A 157 -11.61 14.87 12.84
C TRP A 157 -12.73 14.17 13.63
N GLU A 158 -12.51 12.98 14.20
CA GLU A 158 -13.55 12.27 14.96
C GLU A 158 -13.91 13.02 16.26
N ALA A 159 -12.96 13.72 16.87
CA ALA A 159 -13.19 14.52 18.07
C ALA A 159 -13.98 15.80 17.80
N GLU A 160 -13.70 16.47 16.68
CA GLU A 160 -14.20 17.82 16.38
C GLU A 160 -15.32 17.81 15.33
N GLN A 161 -15.40 16.77 14.50
CA GLN A 161 -16.22 16.66 13.28
C GLN A 161 -15.93 17.79 12.27
N GLU A 162 -14.72 18.35 12.32
CA GLU A 162 -14.23 19.42 11.46
C GLU A 162 -12.97 18.95 10.70
N ALA A 163 -12.67 19.56 9.55
CA ALA A 163 -11.47 19.21 8.80
C ALA A 163 -10.22 19.68 9.57
N PRO A 164 -9.19 18.83 9.75
CA PRO A 164 -8.00 19.23 10.49
C PRO A 164 -7.30 20.41 9.80
N GLU A 165 -6.72 21.33 10.59
CA GLU A 165 -5.99 22.50 10.06
C GLU A 165 -4.65 22.10 9.39
N SER A 166 -4.22 20.84 9.54
CA SER A 166 -2.96 20.33 9.01
C SER A 166 -2.92 20.30 7.48
N GLY A 167 -1.89 20.93 6.90
CA GLY A 167 -1.64 20.98 5.45
C GLY A 167 -1.03 19.71 4.84
N SER A 168 -1.04 18.59 5.56
CA SER A 168 -0.72 17.28 4.99
C SER A 168 -1.90 16.79 4.16
N THR A 169 -1.70 15.75 3.36
CA THR A 169 -2.75 15.01 2.64
C THR A 169 -3.72 14.24 3.56
N ALA A 170 -3.95 14.77 4.76
CA ALA A 170 -4.89 14.33 5.76
C ALA A 170 -6.29 14.10 5.17
N PRO A 171 -7.11 13.24 5.81
CA PRO A 171 -8.52 13.13 5.50
C PRO A 171 -9.16 14.50 5.26
N THR A 172 -9.75 14.69 4.09
CA THR A 172 -10.82 15.68 4.00
C THR A 172 -11.96 15.18 4.91
N ASN A 173 -12.79 16.10 5.42
CA ASN A 173 -13.97 15.74 6.23
C ASN A 173 -14.80 14.63 5.53
N GLU A 174 -14.90 14.70 4.19
CA GLU A 174 -15.57 13.70 3.36
C GLU A 174 -14.96 12.28 3.46
N TYR A 175 -13.64 12.13 3.39
CA TYR A 175 -13.02 10.79 3.37
C TYR A 175 -12.94 10.15 4.74
N ALA A 176 -12.79 10.95 5.79
CA ALA A 176 -12.91 10.46 7.15
C ALA A 176 -14.34 9.95 7.43
N GLU A 177 -15.36 10.72 7.01
CA GLU A 177 -16.76 10.32 7.12
C GLU A 177 -17.04 9.02 6.35
N MET A 178 -16.61 8.95 5.08
CA MET A 178 -16.77 7.73 4.30
C MET A 178 -16.06 6.53 4.94
N ALA A 179 -14.83 6.70 5.44
CA ALA A 179 -14.08 5.58 6.04
C ALA A 179 -14.78 5.08 7.30
N ARG A 180 -15.30 5.98 8.15
CA ARG A 180 -16.11 5.63 9.32
C ARG A 180 -17.40 4.88 8.97
N GLU A 181 -18.04 5.22 7.85
CA GLU A 181 -19.25 4.51 7.39
C GLU A 181 -18.96 3.14 6.76
N ARG A 182 -17.76 2.97 6.18
CA ARG A 182 -17.40 1.79 5.39
C ARG A 182 -16.62 0.75 6.18
N TYR A 183 -15.87 1.18 7.19
CA TYR A 183 -14.97 0.33 7.95
C TYR A 183 -15.33 0.37 9.44
N ASP A 184 -15.53 -0.80 10.03
CA ASP A 184 -15.86 -0.93 11.46
C ASP A 184 -14.60 -0.95 12.36
N SER A 185 -13.41 -1.09 11.77
CA SER A 185 -12.15 -1.23 12.49
C SER A 185 -11.63 0.12 13.00
N PRO A 186 -11.28 0.24 14.29
CA PRO A 186 -10.66 1.44 14.83
C PRO A 186 -9.31 1.74 14.17
N VAL A 187 -9.08 3.01 13.79
CA VAL A 187 -7.81 3.44 13.17
C VAL A 187 -6.58 3.21 14.06
N VAL A 188 -6.77 3.11 15.38
CA VAL A 188 -5.71 2.80 16.34
C VAL A 188 -5.07 1.42 16.11
N ASN A 189 -5.76 0.49 15.43
CA ASN A 189 -5.17 -0.80 15.06
C ASN A 189 -3.93 -0.61 14.20
N TYR A 190 -3.96 0.34 13.25
CA TYR A 190 -2.84 0.65 12.38
C TYR A 190 -1.69 1.37 13.11
N ARG A 191 -1.92 1.94 14.31
CA ARG A 191 -0.83 2.46 15.15
C ARG A 191 0.03 1.33 15.71
N ASN A 192 -0.58 0.19 16.06
CA ASN A 192 0.18 -0.98 16.49
C ASN A 192 0.99 -1.56 15.32
N ASP A 193 0.44 -1.55 14.10
CA ASP A 193 1.15 -1.98 12.89
C ASP A 193 2.38 -1.11 12.63
N VAL A 194 2.27 0.21 12.83
CA VAL A 194 3.41 1.14 12.75
C VAL A 194 4.49 0.79 13.79
N ILE A 195 4.09 0.52 15.03
CA ILE A 195 5.04 0.12 16.09
C ILE A 195 5.77 -1.16 15.69
N GLN A 196 5.02 -2.19 15.30
CA GLN A 196 5.58 -3.46 14.83
C GLN A 196 6.55 -3.26 13.66
N ALA A 197 6.22 -2.38 12.71
CA ALA A 197 7.08 -2.10 11.58
C ALA A 197 8.39 -1.41 12.00
N LEU A 198 8.34 -0.45 12.92
CA LEU A 198 9.53 0.23 13.42
C LEU A 198 10.40 -0.68 14.30
N GLU A 199 9.79 -1.49 15.18
CA GLU A 199 10.50 -2.50 15.98
C GLU A 199 11.22 -3.53 15.10
N SER A 200 10.63 -3.88 13.94
CA SER A 200 11.28 -4.78 12.99
C SER A 200 12.59 -4.24 12.42
N LEU A 201 12.76 -2.92 12.34
CA LEU A 201 14.02 -2.30 11.91
C LEU A 201 15.09 -2.41 13.01
N GLU A 202 14.72 -2.16 14.26
CA GLU A 202 15.63 -2.24 15.41
C GLU A 202 16.22 -3.65 15.55
N THR A 203 15.40 -4.69 15.33
CA THR A 203 15.88 -6.08 15.38
C THR A 203 16.86 -6.44 14.27
N VAL A 204 16.80 -5.77 13.12
CA VAL A 204 17.76 -5.96 12.01
C VAL A 204 19.08 -5.26 12.35
N ASP A 205 19.01 -4.02 12.84
CA ASP A 205 20.20 -3.27 13.28
C ASP A 205 20.98 -4.00 14.39
N GLU A 206 20.29 -4.63 15.33
CA GLU A 206 20.90 -5.44 16.39
C GLU A 206 21.58 -6.71 15.85
N ALA A 207 20.94 -7.39 14.88
CA ALA A 207 21.50 -8.59 14.26
C ALA A 207 22.76 -8.29 13.42
N ASP A 208 22.77 -7.18 12.69
CA ASP A 208 23.94 -6.72 11.93
C ASP A 208 25.08 -6.23 12.84
N ALA A 209 24.77 -5.71 14.03
CA ALA A 209 25.77 -5.32 15.02
C ALA A 209 26.45 -6.52 15.72
N ASP A 210 25.76 -7.65 15.83
CA ASP A 210 26.26 -8.88 16.46
C ASP A 210 27.02 -9.82 15.49
N ASP A 211 27.01 -9.56 14.16
CA ASP A 211 27.81 -10.30 13.16
C ASP A 211 28.91 -9.44 12.48
N PRO A 212 30.09 -9.29 13.10
CA PRO A 212 31.17 -8.48 12.57
C PRO A 212 31.95 -9.11 11.39
N GLU A 213 31.59 -10.31 10.91
CA GLU A 213 32.30 -10.98 9.79
C GLU A 213 31.71 -10.74 8.39
N ALA A 214 30.59 -10.02 8.25
CA ALA A 214 29.99 -9.74 6.94
C ALA A 214 30.64 -8.56 6.16
N THR A 215 31.63 -7.87 6.73
CA THR A 215 32.32 -6.74 6.08
C THR A 215 33.74 -7.11 5.61
N VAL A 216 33.88 -8.06 4.67
CA VAL A 216 35.12 -8.23 3.86
C VAL A 216 34.81 -8.64 2.42
#